data_AF-U7QNW2-F1
#
_entry.id   AF-U7QNW2-F1
#
_cell.length_a   1.000
_cell.length_b   1.000
_cell.length_c   1.000
_cell.angle_alpha   90.00
_cell.angle_beta   90.00
_cell.angle_gamma   90.00
#
_symmetry.space_group_name_H-M   'P 1'
#
loop_
_entity.id
_entity.type
_entity.pdbx_description
1 polymer ?
#
loop_
_entity_poly.entity_id
_entity_poly.type
_entity_poly.pdbx_seq_one_letter_code
_entity_poly.pdbx_strand_id
1 'polypeptide(L)'
;MSGLRDFLQDIDRRYPPNTDFGYIRYLNNEHIIRLIEENQRLKYENSELKYESERLKIEFQDEIERLKIDRDTLLKLITIPPIIKCNNFSDLPENAGIIYFMQEENTLCVKIGHSTGISSRRSNLQTGNPRELHLLGYVEGDKELEKEFHTTYRNFRIEGRREWYYNPPLRYSY
;
A
#
# COMPACT_ATOMS: atom_id res chain seq x y z
N MET A 1 -24.34 34.01 23.73
CA MET A 1 -24.64 35.06 22.73
C MET A 1 -25.91 35.83 23.06
N SER A 2 -26.99 35.20 23.53
CA SER A 2 -28.22 35.92 23.95
C SER A 2 -27.95 37.00 25.00
N GLY A 3 -27.29 36.66 26.12
CA GLY A 3 -27.08 37.60 27.22
C GLY A 3 -26.29 38.88 26.89
N LEU A 4 -25.39 38.87 25.89
CA LEU A 4 -24.67 40.09 25.47
C LEU A 4 -25.55 40.97 24.58
N ARG A 5 -26.28 40.38 23.61
CA ARG A 5 -27.23 41.12 22.78
C ARG A 5 -28.34 41.72 23.64
N ASP A 6 -28.85 40.98 24.62
CA ASP A 6 -29.89 41.44 25.54
C ASP A 6 -29.39 42.59 26.43
N PHE A 7 -28.14 42.50 26.91
CA PHE A 7 -27.50 43.57 27.69
C PHE A 7 -27.28 44.85 26.88
N LEU A 8 -26.80 44.71 25.63
CA LEU A 8 -26.58 45.86 24.74
C LEU A 8 -27.90 46.51 24.32
N GLN A 9 -28.96 45.73 24.08
CA GLN A 9 -30.31 46.25 23.82
C GLN A 9 -30.89 47.03 25.02
N ASP A 10 -30.65 46.57 26.24
CA ASP A 10 -31.08 47.27 27.46
C ASP A 10 -30.29 48.58 27.69
N ILE A 11 -29.05 48.62 27.22
CA ILE A 11 -28.24 49.84 27.18
C ILE A 11 -28.76 50.83 26.14
N ASP A 12 -29.04 50.37 24.92
CA ASP A 12 -29.51 51.22 23.83
C ASP A 12 -30.93 51.76 24.11
N ARG A 13 -31.74 51.02 24.89
CA ARG A 13 -33.02 51.51 25.43
C ARG A 13 -32.84 52.67 26.42
N ARG A 14 -31.77 52.66 27.21
CA ARG A 14 -31.43 53.74 28.18
C ARG A 14 -30.76 54.94 27.53
N TYR A 15 -30.08 54.73 26.41
CA TYR A 15 -29.37 55.77 25.64
C TYR A 15 -29.67 55.62 24.16
N PRO A 16 -30.82 56.16 23.70
CA PRO A 16 -31.31 55.90 22.36
C PRO A 16 -30.39 56.48 21.27
N PRO A 17 -30.29 55.80 20.12
CA PRO A 17 -29.36 56.15 19.04
C PRO A 17 -29.72 57.44 18.28
N ASN A 18 -30.79 58.14 18.66
CA ASN A 18 -31.17 59.44 18.12
C ASN A 18 -30.44 60.62 18.80
N THR A 19 -29.54 60.34 19.74
CA THR A 19 -28.60 61.30 20.33
C THR A 19 -27.20 61.04 19.79
N ASP A 20 -26.37 62.06 19.62
CA ASP A 20 -25.00 61.89 19.10
C ASP A 20 -24.19 60.86 19.91
N PHE A 21 -24.32 60.90 21.24
CA PHE A 21 -23.68 59.94 22.13
C PHE A 21 -24.27 58.52 22.02
N GLY A 22 -25.60 58.40 21.91
CA GLY A 22 -26.26 57.11 21.71
C GLY A 22 -25.93 56.47 20.36
N TYR A 23 -25.81 57.27 19.29
CA TYR A 23 -25.49 56.80 17.95
C TYR A 23 -24.06 56.24 17.86
N ILE A 24 -23.07 56.97 18.39
CA ILE A 24 -21.67 56.53 18.44
C ILE A 24 -21.56 55.22 19.24
N ARG A 25 -22.29 55.11 20.35
CA ARG A 25 -22.32 53.89 21.17
C ARG A 25 -22.95 52.71 20.45
N TYR A 26 -24.09 52.90 19.80
CA TYR A 26 -24.76 51.88 19.01
C TYR A 26 -23.84 51.32 17.90
N LEU A 27 -23.18 52.21 17.14
CA LEU A 27 -22.23 51.78 16.11
C LEU A 27 -21.06 50.96 16.67
N ASN A 28 -20.53 51.37 17.83
CA ASN A 28 -19.47 50.62 18.52
C ASN A 28 -19.96 49.24 18.99
N ASN A 29 -21.17 49.16 19.54
CA ASN A 29 -21.79 47.90 19.96
C ASN A 29 -21.98 46.93 18.79
N GLU A 30 -22.52 47.41 17.66
CA GLU A 30 -22.69 46.62 16.44
C GLU A 30 -21.35 46.14 15.85
N HIS A 31 -20.30 46.95 15.95
CA HIS A 31 -18.96 46.53 15.55
C HIS A 31 -18.41 45.43 16.47
N ILE A 32 -18.58 45.55 17.79
CA ILE A 32 -18.17 44.54 18.78
C ILE A 32 -18.91 43.22 18.54
N ILE A 33 -20.23 43.26 18.30
CA ILE A 33 -21.03 42.06 18.01
C ILE A 33 -20.48 41.34 16.77
N ARG A 34 -20.23 42.07 15.68
CA ARG A 34 -19.66 41.50 14.45
C ARG A 34 -18.30 40.85 14.68
N LEU A 35 -17.39 41.51 15.41
CA LEU A 35 -16.07 40.94 15.72
C LEU A 35 -16.18 39.67 16.57
N ILE A 36 -17.14 39.59 17.51
CA ILE A 36 -17.35 38.40 18.33
C ILE A 36 -17.87 37.24 17.48
N GLU A 37 -18.82 37.50 16.59
CA GLU A 37 -19.38 36.49 15.68
C GLU A 37 -18.34 35.97 14.72
N GLU A 38 -17.54 36.86 14.14
CA GLU A 38 -16.43 36.49 13.27
C GLU A 38 -15.38 35.67 14.02
N ASN A 39 -15.02 36.05 15.26
CA ASN A 39 -14.12 35.25 16.09
C ASN A 39 -14.68 33.86 16.43
N GLN A 40 -15.99 33.74 16.68
CA GLN A 40 -16.62 32.44 16.91
C GLN A 40 -16.58 31.57 15.66
N ARG A 41 -16.89 32.14 14.50
CA ARG A 41 -16.79 31.46 13.21
C ARG A 41 -15.35 31.00 12.94
N LEU A 42 -14.36 31.88 13.09
CA LEU A 42 -12.96 31.55 12.86
C LEU A 42 -12.45 30.48 13.82
N LYS A 43 -12.93 30.45 15.07
CA LYS A 43 -12.60 29.37 16.01
C LYS A 43 -13.13 28.02 15.52
N TYR A 44 -14.37 27.99 15.04
CA TYR A 44 -14.97 26.77 14.49
C TYR A 44 -14.24 26.31 13.22
N GLU A 45 -13.97 27.23 12.29
CA GLU A 45 -13.24 26.94 11.04
C GLU A 45 -11.83 26.42 11.32
N ASN A 46 -11.11 27.00 12.28
CA ASN A 46 -9.81 26.50 12.71
C ASN A 46 -9.89 25.10 13.35
N SER A 47 -10.94 24.78 14.10
CA SER A 47 -11.10 23.43 14.65
C SER A 47 -11.34 22.38 13.57
N GLU A 48 -12.16 22.72 12.56
CA GLU A 48 -12.41 21.84 11.41
C GLU A 48 -11.14 21.63 10.58
N LEU A 49 -10.41 22.71 10.26
CA LEU A 49 -9.14 22.63 9.53
C LEU A 49 -8.09 21.80 10.28
N LYS A 50 -8.07 21.89 11.61
CA LYS A 50 -7.17 21.07 12.43
C LYS A 50 -7.52 19.60 12.33
N TYR A 51 -8.80 19.25 12.38
CA TYR A 51 -9.26 17.87 12.21
C TYR A 51 -8.90 17.34 10.81
N GLU A 52 -9.18 18.13 9.77
CA GLU A 52 -8.88 17.81 8.38
C GLU A 52 -7.38 17.55 8.15
N SER A 53 -6.53 18.43 8.68
CA SER A 53 -5.08 18.30 8.59
C SER A 53 -4.59 17.02 9.26
N GLU A 54 -5.14 16.68 10.43
CA GLU A 54 -4.73 15.47 11.14
C GLU A 54 -5.17 14.20 10.40
N ARG A 55 -6.37 14.21 9.81
CA ARG A 55 -6.84 13.10 8.96
C ARG A 55 -5.94 12.91 7.74
N LEU A 56 -5.62 13.99 7.03
CA LEU A 56 -4.75 13.93 5.85
C LEU A 56 -3.34 13.44 6.19
N LYS A 57 -2.80 13.78 7.37
CA LYS A 57 -1.51 13.23 7.81
C LYS A 57 -1.55 11.71 7.98
N ILE A 58 -2.64 11.18 8.54
CA ILE A 58 -2.82 9.74 8.72
C ILE A 58 -2.92 9.05 7.35
N GLU A 59 -3.78 9.55 6.47
CA GLU A 59 -3.94 9.01 5.11
C GLU A 59 -2.61 9.01 4.33
N PHE A 60 -1.84 10.10 4.42
CA PHE A 60 -0.54 10.21 3.77
C PHE A 60 0.49 9.24 4.36
N GLN A 61 0.47 9.04 5.68
CA GLN A 61 1.37 8.10 6.35
C GLN A 61 1.08 6.66 5.94
N ASP A 62 -0.20 6.28 5.86
CA ASP A 62 -0.64 4.96 5.40
C ASP A 62 -0.18 4.71 3.95
N GLU A 63 -0.29 5.71 3.08
CA GLU A 63 0.15 5.61 1.68
C GLU A 63 1.67 5.46 1.57
N ILE A 64 2.44 6.20 2.38
CA ILE A 64 3.90 6.03 2.46
C ILE A 64 4.27 4.60 2.87
N GLU A 65 3.54 4.02 3.83
CA GLU A 65 3.79 2.66 4.30
C GLU A 65 3.52 1.63 3.21
N ARG A 66 2.42 1.77 2.47
CA ARG A 66 2.10 0.93 1.31
C ARG A 66 3.18 1.00 0.25
N LEU A 67 3.60 2.20 -0.14
CA LEU A 67 4.64 2.40 -1.16
C LEU A 67 6.00 1.83 -0.72
N LYS A 68 6.33 1.88 0.58
CA LYS A 68 7.54 1.23 1.11
C LYS A 68 7.48 -0.28 0.97
N ILE A 69 6.34 -0.90 1.29
CA ILE A 69 6.14 -2.35 1.13
C ILE A 69 6.31 -2.77 -0.34
N ASP A 70 5.73 -2.00 -1.26
CA ASP A 70 5.85 -2.25 -2.69
C ASP A 70 7.30 -2.10 -3.17
N ARG A 71 7.98 -1.04 -2.75
CA ARG A 71 9.42 -0.83 -3.04
C ARG A 71 10.26 -2.00 -2.54
N ASP A 72 10.07 -2.43 -1.29
CA ASP A 72 10.87 -3.51 -0.72
C ASP A 72 10.62 -4.85 -1.42
N THR A 73 9.39 -5.06 -1.90
CA THR A 73 9.04 -6.21 -2.75
C THR A 73 9.77 -6.13 -4.09
N LEU A 74 9.74 -4.98 -4.75
CA LEU A 74 10.46 -4.75 -6.02
C LEU A 74 11.97 -4.89 -5.87
N LEU A 75 12.54 -4.37 -4.77
CA LEU A 75 13.97 -4.50 -4.46
C LEU A 75 14.38 -5.97 -4.37
N LYS A 76 13.60 -6.82 -3.71
CA LYS A 76 13.89 -8.26 -3.64
C LYS A 76 13.82 -8.94 -5.02
N LEU A 77 12.86 -8.53 -5.85
CA LEU A 77 12.72 -9.06 -7.20
C LEU A 77 13.90 -8.70 -8.11
N ILE A 78 14.50 -7.54 -7.93
CA ILE A 78 15.65 -7.14 -8.75
C ILE A 78 16.97 -7.75 -8.28
N THR A 79 17.09 -8.12 -7.00
CA THR A 79 18.30 -8.71 -6.42
C THR A 79 18.50 -10.17 -6.82
N ILE A 80 17.41 -10.92 -7.05
CA ILE A 80 17.50 -12.29 -7.55
C ILE A 80 17.88 -12.30 -9.05
N PRO A 81 18.68 -13.28 -9.51
CA PRO A 81 19.01 -13.42 -10.92
C PRO A 81 17.74 -13.62 -11.77
N PRO A 82 17.72 -13.07 -13.01
CA PRO A 82 16.58 -13.24 -13.89
C PRO A 82 16.45 -14.70 -14.36
N ILE A 83 15.22 -15.12 -14.61
CA ILE A 83 14.87 -16.47 -15.06
C ILE A 83 15.17 -16.59 -16.55
N ILE A 84 15.98 -17.58 -16.90
CA ILE A 84 16.21 -17.96 -18.28
C ILE A 84 14.97 -18.72 -18.74
N LYS A 85 14.26 -18.17 -19.71
CA LYS A 85 13.02 -18.78 -20.22
C LYS A 85 13.34 -20.05 -21.01
N CYS A 86 12.71 -21.15 -20.62
CA CYS A 86 12.75 -22.40 -21.38
C CYS A 86 11.48 -23.20 -21.12
N ASN A 87 11.00 -23.87 -22.17
CA ASN A 87 9.75 -24.64 -22.09
C ASN A 87 10.02 -26.15 -22.23
N ASN A 88 11.25 -26.55 -22.61
CA ASN A 88 11.63 -27.95 -22.74
C ASN A 88 12.71 -28.32 -21.72
N PHE A 89 12.55 -29.48 -21.11
CA PHE A 89 13.54 -30.02 -20.16
C PHE A 89 14.89 -30.37 -20.83
N SER A 90 14.92 -30.55 -22.15
CA SER A 90 16.15 -30.75 -22.92
C SER A 90 17.06 -29.53 -22.94
N ASP A 91 16.50 -28.35 -22.70
CA ASP A 91 17.20 -27.07 -22.78
C ASP A 91 17.86 -26.72 -21.44
N LEU A 92 17.71 -27.59 -20.43
CA LEU A 92 18.25 -27.41 -19.09
C LEU A 92 19.67 -28.00 -19.01
N PRO A 93 20.60 -27.32 -18.30
CA PRO A 93 21.95 -27.83 -18.14
C PRO A 93 21.97 -29.14 -17.31
N GLU A 94 22.60 -30.19 -17.85
CA GLU A 94 22.54 -31.54 -17.26
C GLU A 94 23.43 -31.75 -16.03
N ASN A 95 24.50 -30.94 -15.87
CA ASN A 95 25.51 -31.12 -14.82
C ASN A 95 25.59 -29.95 -13.81
N ALA A 96 24.61 -29.06 -13.81
CA ALA A 96 24.55 -27.90 -12.92
C ALA A 96 23.43 -28.06 -11.88
N GLY A 97 23.64 -27.46 -10.71
CA GLY A 97 22.52 -27.13 -9.81
C GLY A 97 21.66 -26.09 -10.50
N ILE A 98 20.35 -26.36 -10.59
CA ILE A 98 19.38 -25.41 -11.14
C ILE A 98 18.20 -25.24 -10.21
N ILE A 99 17.66 -24.03 -10.20
CA ILE A 99 16.32 -23.72 -9.70
C ILE A 99 15.39 -23.69 -10.90
N TYR A 100 14.35 -24.52 -10.89
CA TYR A 100 13.36 -24.61 -11.94
C TYR A 100 12.04 -23.95 -11.51
N PHE A 101 11.30 -23.47 -12.51
CA PHE A 101 9.99 -22.86 -12.35
C PHE A 101 9.00 -23.64 -13.20
N MET A 102 7.98 -24.22 -12.56
CA MET A 102 6.93 -24.97 -13.27
C MET A 102 5.56 -24.42 -12.94
N GLN A 103 4.66 -24.37 -13.91
CA GLN A 103 3.29 -23.95 -13.74
C GLN A 103 2.35 -25.14 -13.84
N GLU A 104 1.39 -25.22 -12.93
CA GLU A 104 0.27 -26.15 -13.06
C GLU A 104 -0.81 -25.55 -13.97
N GLU A 105 -1.24 -26.29 -14.98
CA GLU A 105 -2.11 -25.82 -16.06
C GLU A 105 -3.43 -25.17 -15.60
N ASN A 106 -4.16 -25.78 -14.66
CA ASN A 106 -5.50 -25.34 -14.28
C ASN A 106 -5.48 -24.18 -13.28
N THR A 107 -4.62 -24.25 -12.28
CA THR A 107 -4.55 -23.23 -11.22
C THR A 107 -3.60 -22.09 -11.56
N LEU A 108 -2.78 -22.25 -12.60
CA LEU A 108 -1.70 -21.34 -12.97
C LEU A 108 -0.68 -21.09 -11.85
N CYS A 109 -0.72 -21.91 -10.80
CA CYS A 109 0.17 -21.81 -9.66
C CYS A 109 1.56 -22.25 -10.05
N VAL A 110 2.56 -21.52 -9.55
CA VAL A 110 3.96 -21.77 -9.88
C VAL A 110 4.64 -22.53 -8.76
N LYS A 111 5.31 -23.61 -9.09
CA LYS A 111 6.26 -24.34 -8.25
C LYS A 111 7.67 -23.85 -8.52
N ILE A 112 8.40 -23.56 -7.45
CA ILE A 112 9.84 -23.28 -7.47
C ILE A 112 10.54 -24.42 -6.76
N GLY A 113 11.61 -24.96 -7.34
CA GLY A 113 12.41 -25.99 -6.67
C GLY A 113 13.80 -26.14 -7.25
N HIS A 114 14.70 -26.79 -6.51
CA HIS A 114 16.08 -27.04 -6.93
C HIS A 114 16.34 -28.50 -7.36
N SER A 115 17.23 -28.70 -8.33
CA SER A 115 17.72 -30.02 -8.76
C SER A 115 19.12 -29.95 -9.35
N THR A 116 19.95 -30.98 -9.14
CA THR A 116 21.32 -31.11 -9.68
C THR A 116 21.40 -32.10 -10.86
N GLY A 117 20.31 -32.25 -11.62
CA GLY A 117 20.16 -33.31 -12.63
C GLY A 117 18.70 -33.54 -13.02
N ILE A 118 18.02 -32.48 -13.48
CA ILE A 118 16.57 -32.47 -13.70
C ILE A 118 16.10 -33.42 -14.82
N SER A 119 16.96 -33.69 -15.81
CA SER A 119 16.67 -34.60 -16.93
C SER A 119 16.33 -36.01 -16.44
N SER A 120 17.01 -36.49 -15.39
CA SER A 120 16.71 -37.77 -14.71
C SER A 120 15.42 -37.75 -13.87
N ARG A 121 14.90 -36.57 -13.55
CA ARG A 121 13.73 -36.34 -12.68
C ARG A 121 12.45 -35.98 -13.42
N ARG A 122 12.49 -35.77 -14.75
CA ARG A 122 11.32 -35.41 -15.55
C ARG A 122 10.13 -36.35 -15.33
N SER A 123 10.37 -37.66 -15.34
CA SER A 123 9.35 -38.69 -15.06
C SER A 123 8.81 -38.59 -13.62
N ASN A 124 9.69 -38.37 -12.65
CA ASN A 124 9.33 -38.29 -11.23
C ASN A 124 8.56 -37.02 -10.85
N LEU A 125 8.76 -35.91 -11.57
CA LEU A 125 8.08 -34.64 -11.32
C LEU A 125 6.60 -34.71 -11.74
N GLN A 126 6.27 -35.47 -12.80
CA GLN A 126 4.89 -35.66 -13.25
C GLN A 126 4.14 -36.72 -12.44
N THR A 127 4.82 -37.75 -11.92
CA THR A 127 4.17 -38.88 -11.22
C THR A 127 3.41 -38.51 -9.94
N GLY A 128 3.65 -37.32 -9.38
CA GLY A 128 2.97 -36.82 -8.17
C GLY A 128 1.83 -35.83 -8.42
N ASN A 129 1.58 -35.42 -9.67
CA ASN A 129 0.53 -34.46 -10.01
C ASN A 129 -0.33 -35.00 -11.16
N PRO A 130 -1.64 -35.25 -10.96
CA PRO A 130 -2.52 -35.67 -12.05
C PRO A 130 -2.73 -34.59 -13.12
N ARG A 131 -2.28 -33.35 -12.86
CA ARG A 131 -2.41 -32.20 -13.75
C ARG A 131 -1.09 -31.92 -14.48
N GLU A 132 -1.18 -31.40 -15.69
CA GLU A 132 -0.01 -31.09 -16.50
C GLU A 132 0.83 -29.97 -15.86
N LEU A 133 2.15 -30.15 -15.92
CA LEU A 133 3.14 -29.20 -15.42
C LEU A 133 3.94 -28.64 -16.59
N HIS A 134 3.86 -27.34 -16.81
CA HIS A 134 4.61 -26.65 -17.84
C HIS A 134 5.87 -26.03 -17.25
N LEU A 135 7.03 -26.32 -17.84
CA LEU A 135 8.27 -25.63 -17.50
C LEU A 135 8.20 -24.19 -18.00
N LEU A 136 8.50 -23.23 -17.11
CA LEU A 136 8.54 -21.80 -17.43
C LEU A 136 9.97 -21.31 -17.68
N GLY A 137 10.95 -21.92 -17.02
CA GLY A 137 12.33 -21.50 -17.07
C GLY A 137 13.16 -22.01 -15.90
N TYR A 138 14.40 -21.54 -15.86
CA TYR A 138 15.37 -21.92 -14.84
C TYR A 138 16.34 -20.80 -14.49
N VAL A 139 17.08 -21.02 -13.41
CA VAL A 139 18.24 -20.25 -12.99
C VAL A 139 19.30 -21.25 -12.53
N GLU A 140 20.55 -21.05 -12.93
CA GLU A 140 21.66 -21.83 -12.38
C GLU A 140 21.98 -21.39 -10.96
N GLY A 141 22.11 -22.34 -10.04
CA GLY A 141 22.43 -22.07 -8.65
C GLY A 141 22.08 -23.21 -7.72
N ASP A 142 22.25 -22.97 -6.43
CA ASP A 142 22.16 -24.00 -5.40
C ASP A 142 20.90 -23.86 -4.54
N LYS A 143 20.86 -24.62 -3.44
CA LYS A 143 19.77 -24.58 -2.46
C LYS A 143 19.70 -23.27 -1.68
N GLU A 144 20.80 -22.52 -1.54
CA GLU A 144 20.73 -21.22 -0.87
C GLU A 144 20.02 -20.22 -1.77
N LEU A 145 20.33 -20.22 -3.06
CA LEU A 145 19.62 -19.40 -4.03
C LEU A 145 18.12 -19.79 -4.13
N GLU A 146 17.79 -21.08 -4.07
CA GLU A 146 16.39 -21.55 -3.94
C GLU A 146 15.67 -20.91 -2.73
N LYS A 147 16.33 -20.84 -1.56
CA LYS A 147 15.75 -20.18 -0.37
C LYS A 147 15.57 -18.67 -0.59
N GLU A 148 16.46 -18.02 -1.31
CA GLU A 148 16.32 -16.60 -1.67
C GLU A 148 15.09 -16.37 -2.56
N PHE A 149 14.87 -17.23 -3.56
CA PHE A 149 13.63 -17.20 -4.36
C PHE A 149 12.39 -17.43 -3.51
N HIS A 150 12.40 -18.41 -2.61
CA HIS A 150 11.29 -18.66 -1.70
C HIS A 150 11.00 -17.50 -0.74
N THR A 151 12.06 -16.80 -0.31
CA THR A 151 11.97 -15.61 0.56
C THR A 151 11.42 -14.43 -0.21
N THR A 152 11.88 -14.23 -1.45
CA THR A 152 11.44 -13.16 -2.35
C THR A 152 9.95 -13.28 -2.68
N TYR A 153 9.50 -14.48 -3.03
CA TYR A 153 8.10 -14.73 -3.39
C TYR A 153 7.21 -15.10 -2.19
N ARG A 154 7.67 -14.91 -0.95
CA ARG A 154 6.93 -15.33 0.26
C ARG A 154 5.50 -14.79 0.32
N ASN A 155 5.27 -13.57 -0.16
CA ASN A 155 3.95 -12.94 -0.17
C ASN A 155 2.95 -13.59 -1.13
N PHE A 156 3.43 -14.38 -2.10
CA PHE A 156 2.63 -15.10 -3.09
C PHE A 156 2.42 -16.57 -2.70
N ARG A 157 3.00 -17.02 -1.58
CA ARG A 157 3.04 -18.44 -1.21
C ARG A 157 1.64 -18.96 -0.87
N ILE A 158 1.32 -20.14 -1.39
CA ILE A 158 0.07 -20.84 -1.09
C ILE A 158 0.13 -21.40 0.34
N GLU A 159 -0.92 -21.15 1.12
CA GLU A 159 -1.00 -21.64 2.50
C GLU A 159 -0.89 -23.18 2.53
N GLY A 160 -0.09 -23.69 3.47
CA GLY A 160 0.19 -25.13 3.60
C GLY A 160 1.10 -25.74 2.51
N ARG A 161 1.48 -25.00 1.45
CA ARG A 161 2.32 -25.52 0.37
C ARG A 161 3.62 -24.72 0.24
N ARG A 162 4.72 -25.33 0.68
CA ARG A 162 5.97 -24.60 0.88
C ARG A 162 6.66 -24.10 -0.40
N GLU A 163 6.37 -24.73 -1.52
CA GLU A 163 7.06 -24.51 -2.80
C GLU A 163 6.15 -23.95 -3.89
N TRP A 164 4.88 -23.65 -3.55
CA TRP A 164 3.85 -23.26 -4.51
C TRP A 164 3.38 -21.83 -4.27
N TYR A 165 3.13 -21.10 -5.36
CA TYR A 165 2.87 -19.67 -5.35
C TYR A 165 1.71 -19.29 -6.28
N TYR A 166 0.83 -18.38 -5.83
CA TYR A 166 -0.21 -17.76 -6.64
C TYR A 166 0.36 -16.64 -7.47
N ASN A 167 0.42 -16.84 -8.80
CA ASN A 167 0.82 -15.82 -9.79
C ASN A 167 2.01 -14.92 -9.36
N PRO A 168 3.18 -15.50 -8.99
CA PRO A 168 4.33 -14.68 -8.62
C PRO A 168 4.84 -13.85 -9.82
N PRO A 169 5.30 -12.61 -9.61
CA PRO A 169 5.85 -11.77 -10.67
C PRO A 169 7.26 -12.26 -11.06
N LEU A 170 7.31 -13.21 -11.99
CA LEU A 170 8.55 -13.80 -12.49
C LEU A 170 9.34 -12.84 -13.39
N ARG A 171 10.60 -12.53 -13.02
CA ARG A 171 11.50 -11.69 -13.83
C ARG A 171 12.31 -12.55 -14.79
N TYR A 172 12.02 -12.46 -16.09
CA TYR A 172 12.78 -13.18 -17.13
C TYR A 172 14.00 -12.40 -17.61
N SER A 173 15.02 -13.10 -18.11
CA SER A 173 16.13 -12.49 -18.86
C SER A 173 15.62 -12.01 -20.22
N TYR A 174 16.06 -10.83 -20.66
CA TYR A 174 15.83 -10.32 -22.01
C TYR A 174 16.74 -11.00 -23.02
#